data_AF-A0A1C3VL37-F1
#
_entry.id   AF-A0A1C3VL37-F1
#
_cell.length_a   1.000
_cell.length_b   1.000
_cell.length_c   1.000
_cell.angle_alpha   90.00
_cell.angle_beta   90.00
_cell.angle_gamma   90.00
#
_symmetry.space_group_name_H-M   'P 1'
#
loop_
_entity.id
_entity.type
_entity.pdbx_description
1 polymer ?
#
loop_
_entity_poly.entity_id
_entity_poly.type
_entity_poly.pdbx_seq_one_letter_code
_entity_poly.pdbx_strand_id
1 'polypeptide(L)'
;MNTAPNSNQFNSYLIGAPNAQPGPAQTFPTPAATRETRPLPSVRTFDVFDTLIARRCVEPAHVFEIVGKRAGLSSFAVARKQAEAKVAQHPYNLDMIYDELAVALQLDSLQTSALKALEIDVELEQVIPIAENMARLRHGDVLISDMYLGPDIIRRLLDKAGLDKKVSLIVTSDGKRSGAIWPQAQANLAIEEHLGDNAHSDVEMPRRFNIPNRHTTIFGLNPVESVLMQIGLRQLAELCRETRLSTWATDPRSRTVQVIQASLNFPIMLLASVALARLAARLDKRSILFSSRDCDSWMPLFEKVSQRLGFTCQATYFYTSRLAKMQPSASYAAYAKRLFSDDAVIVDLCGTGWSLANFAATLGLRNLPVFFLHKLPTAPAYEAMAATPQTCQFHTVISPSETGIENTVLEMSNYATHGMVEDVRMLQDFAIPVFASDSRSAETLAIVQAQQDCFATAVELMEKYDLHEVFALDDASLVAVSTALYGMLTQQTELRSIYGSSHTAEETDVRRALGCA
;
A
#
# COMPACT_ATOMS: atom_id res chain seq x y z
N MET A 1 5.83 61.85 -23.50
CA MET A 1 5.71 63.25 -23.03
C MET A 1 4.71 63.27 -21.89
N ASN A 2 5.18 63.77 -20.74
CA ASN A 2 4.47 64.49 -19.68
C ASN A 2 3.19 63.91 -19.04
N THR A 3 3.40 63.44 -17.80
CA THR A 3 2.77 63.89 -16.54
C THR A 3 1.23 63.93 -16.42
N ALA A 4 0.74 63.04 -15.54
CA ALA A 4 -0.23 63.25 -14.43
C ALA A 4 -0.63 64.72 -14.10
N PRO A 5 -1.78 65.02 -13.43
CA PRO A 5 -2.18 64.31 -12.21
C PRO A 5 -3.67 64.32 -11.73
N ASN A 6 -3.82 63.63 -10.60
CA ASN A 6 -4.73 63.85 -9.46
C ASN A 6 -6.11 63.19 -9.45
N SER A 7 -6.11 62.00 -8.86
CA SER A 7 -7.17 61.43 -8.05
C SER A 7 -7.26 62.11 -6.68
N ASN A 8 -8.45 62.60 -6.34
CA ASN A 8 -8.90 62.67 -4.96
C ASN A 8 -10.42 62.78 -4.95
N GLN A 9 -11.09 61.68 -4.62
CA GLN A 9 -12.32 61.63 -3.82
C GLN A 9 -12.85 60.20 -3.83
N PHE A 10 -12.85 59.57 -2.66
CA PHE A 10 -14.04 59.06 -1.97
C PHE A 10 -13.60 57.99 -0.97
N ASN A 11 -13.46 58.44 0.27
CA ASN A 11 -13.42 57.59 1.43
C ASN A 11 -14.82 57.64 2.06
N SER A 12 -15.44 56.49 2.30
CA SER A 12 -16.11 56.16 3.58
C SER A 12 -17.02 54.95 3.37
N TYR A 13 -16.78 53.90 4.14
CA TYR A 13 -17.65 53.46 5.23
C TYR A 13 -16.90 52.36 6.00
N LEU A 14 -16.53 52.62 7.26
CA LEU A 14 -16.49 51.63 8.34
C LEU A 14 -16.42 52.36 9.68
N ILE A 15 -17.19 51.85 10.63
CA ILE A 15 -17.61 52.45 11.88
C ILE A 15 -16.66 52.05 13.02
N GLY A 16 -16.24 53.03 13.84
CA GLY A 16 -16.16 52.96 15.31
C GLY A 16 -15.05 52.16 16.00
N ALA A 17 -14.06 52.88 16.55
CA ALA A 17 -13.39 52.56 17.83
C ALA A 17 -12.77 53.85 18.44
N PRO A 18 -12.69 53.98 19.79
CA PRO A 18 -12.50 55.27 20.46
C PRO A 18 -11.05 55.77 20.49
N ASN A 19 -10.93 57.10 20.49
CA ASN A 19 -9.70 57.89 20.53
C ASN A 19 -8.76 57.50 21.68
N ALA A 20 -7.60 56.94 21.34
CA ALA A 20 -6.40 56.98 22.18
C ALA A 20 -5.38 57.91 21.52
N GLN A 21 -4.91 58.92 22.26
CA GLN A 21 -3.88 59.84 21.76
C GLN A 21 -2.58 59.09 21.45
N PRO A 22 -1.86 59.46 20.37
CA PRO A 22 -0.57 58.84 20.05
C PRO A 22 0.48 59.29 21.09
N GLY A 23 1.01 58.31 21.84
CA GLY A 23 2.25 58.50 22.61
C GLY A 23 3.45 58.77 21.69
N PRO A 24 4.55 59.32 22.22
CA PRO A 24 5.71 59.68 21.40
C PRO A 24 6.25 58.46 20.67
N ALA A 25 6.44 58.60 19.36
CA ALA A 25 6.96 57.55 18.49
C ALA A 25 8.29 57.03 19.06
N GLN A 26 8.31 55.75 19.46
CA GLN A 26 9.56 55.05 19.69
C GLN A 26 10.30 55.00 18.35
N THR A 27 11.31 55.86 18.20
CA THR A 27 12.27 55.76 17.11
C THR A 27 13.06 54.48 17.31
N PHE A 28 12.72 53.44 16.55
CA PHE A 28 13.58 52.27 16.43
C PHE A 28 14.96 52.75 15.95
N PRO A 29 16.06 52.36 16.62
CA PRO A 29 17.39 52.71 16.15
C PRO A 29 17.61 52.08 14.77
N THR A 30 17.89 52.91 13.77
CA THR A 30 18.36 52.44 12.46
C THR A 30 19.65 51.66 12.67
N PRO A 31 19.72 50.35 12.36
CA PRO A 31 20.94 49.60 12.56
C PRO A 31 22.00 50.14 11.61
N ALA A 32 23.17 50.48 12.16
CA ALA A 32 24.36 50.74 11.38
C ALA A 32 24.61 49.58 10.40
N ALA A 33 24.93 49.91 9.15
CA ALA A 33 25.19 48.96 8.09
C ALA A 33 26.53 48.24 8.31
N THR A 34 26.56 47.28 9.23
CA THR A 34 27.45 46.14 9.17
C THR A 34 26.60 44.96 8.70
N ARG A 35 26.46 44.82 7.38
CA ARG A 35 25.99 43.56 6.77
C ARG A 35 27.06 42.51 7.06
N GLU A 36 27.03 41.91 8.23
CA GLU A 36 27.53 40.56 8.38
C GLU A 36 26.72 39.72 7.39
N THR A 37 27.36 39.25 6.33
CA THR A 37 26.75 38.33 5.38
C THR A 37 26.45 37.05 6.13
N ARG A 38 25.24 36.95 6.69
CA ARG A 38 24.75 35.71 7.30
C ARG A 38 24.93 34.60 6.27
N PRO A 39 25.43 33.41 6.68
CA PRO A 39 25.56 32.29 5.77
C PRO A 39 24.19 31.95 5.17
N LEU A 40 24.19 31.52 3.91
CA LEU A 40 22.97 31.06 3.26
C LEU A 40 22.39 29.88 4.05
N PRO A 41 21.05 29.77 4.16
CA PRO A 41 20.43 28.62 4.80
C PRO A 41 20.79 27.34 4.04
N SER A 42 21.25 26.32 4.77
CA SER A 42 21.50 24.98 4.26
C SER A 42 20.18 24.23 4.14
N VAL A 43 19.84 23.75 2.93
CA VAL A 43 18.56 23.08 2.65
C VAL A 43 18.77 21.90 1.70
N ARG A 44 17.88 20.92 1.76
CA ARG A 44 17.67 19.98 0.64
C ARG A 44 16.56 20.49 -0.25
N THR A 45 16.65 20.12 -1.51
CA THR A 45 15.60 20.40 -2.49
C THR A 45 15.01 19.10 -3.02
N PHE A 46 13.71 19.09 -3.28
CA PHE A 46 13.00 17.91 -3.74
C PHE A 46 12.08 18.27 -4.89
N ASP A 47 12.05 17.44 -5.92
CA ASP A 47 10.91 17.40 -6.82
C ASP A 47 9.64 16.93 -6.09
N VAL A 48 8.47 17.17 -6.69
CA VAL A 48 7.16 16.81 -6.13
C VAL A 48 6.57 15.55 -6.77
N PHE A 49 6.35 15.54 -8.09
CA PHE A 49 5.57 14.49 -8.77
C PHE A 49 6.46 13.33 -9.19
N ASP A 50 6.04 12.11 -8.91
CA ASP A 50 6.85 10.89 -9.08
C ASP A 50 8.14 10.89 -8.21
N THR A 51 8.26 11.86 -7.29
CA THR A 51 9.32 11.95 -6.28
C THR A 51 8.76 11.86 -4.86
N LEU A 52 7.88 12.78 -4.46
CA LEU A 52 7.27 12.81 -3.11
C LEU A 52 5.85 12.25 -3.11
N ILE A 53 5.12 12.54 -4.18
CA ILE A 53 3.78 12.03 -4.43
C ILE A 53 3.76 11.38 -5.80
N ALA A 54 2.90 10.39 -5.98
CA ALA A 54 2.63 9.81 -7.29
C ALA A 54 1.13 9.80 -7.56
N ARG A 55 0.76 9.40 -8.77
CA ARG A 55 -0.63 9.11 -9.12
C ARG A 55 -0.93 7.63 -8.94
N ARG A 56 -2.12 7.32 -8.41
CA ARG A 56 -2.66 5.96 -8.24
C ARG A 56 -2.76 5.23 -9.58
N CYS A 57 -3.27 5.91 -10.60
CA CYS A 57 -3.43 5.38 -11.97
C CYS A 57 -2.12 5.21 -12.77
N VAL A 58 -0.96 5.37 -12.11
CA VAL A 58 0.41 5.30 -12.65
C VAL A 58 0.70 6.36 -13.70
N GLU A 59 0.03 6.30 -14.86
CA GLU A 59 0.23 7.26 -15.94
C GLU A 59 -0.65 8.50 -15.74
N PRO A 60 -0.10 9.72 -15.87
CA PRO A 60 -0.87 10.96 -15.77
C PRO A 60 -2.04 11.05 -16.77
N ALA A 61 -1.89 10.46 -17.95
CA ALA A 61 -2.93 10.46 -18.98
C ALA A 61 -4.27 9.90 -18.52
N HIS A 62 -4.26 8.93 -17.60
CA HIS A 62 -5.48 8.31 -17.08
C HIS A 62 -6.31 9.25 -16.21
N VAL A 63 -5.70 10.29 -15.59
CA VAL A 63 -6.46 11.36 -14.92
C VAL A 63 -7.43 11.98 -15.91
N PHE A 64 -6.96 12.31 -17.12
CA PHE A 64 -7.81 12.93 -18.13
C PHE A 64 -8.90 11.98 -18.64
N GLU A 65 -8.63 10.68 -18.70
CA GLU A 65 -9.65 9.68 -19.06
C GLU A 65 -10.74 9.58 -17.99
N ILE A 66 -10.38 9.62 -16.70
CA ILE A 66 -11.33 9.65 -15.59
C ILE A 66 -12.21 10.91 -15.67
N VAL A 67 -11.60 12.08 -15.91
CA VAL A 67 -12.32 13.34 -16.09
C VAL A 67 -13.29 13.24 -17.27
N GLY A 68 -12.82 12.77 -18.43
CA GLY A 68 -13.66 12.60 -19.62
C GLY A 68 -14.84 11.65 -19.38
N LYS A 69 -14.61 10.52 -18.71
CA LYS A 69 -15.68 9.57 -18.34
C LYS A 69 -16.71 10.20 -17.41
N ARG A 70 -16.29 10.92 -16.36
CA ARG A 70 -17.19 11.56 -15.39
C ARG A 70 -17.96 12.74 -15.99
N ALA A 71 -17.34 13.46 -16.92
CA ALA A 71 -17.98 14.56 -17.64
C ALA A 71 -18.88 14.10 -18.81
N GLY A 72 -18.84 12.82 -19.19
CA GLY A 72 -19.53 12.33 -20.40
C GLY A 72 -18.90 12.81 -21.71
N LEU A 73 -17.61 13.17 -21.69
CA LEU A 73 -16.83 13.71 -22.82
C LEU A 73 -15.71 12.74 -23.20
N SER A 74 -16.00 11.80 -24.09
CA SER A 74 -15.04 10.76 -24.52
C SER A 74 -13.79 11.31 -25.22
N SER A 75 -13.89 12.47 -25.88
CA SER A 75 -12.77 13.15 -26.54
C SER A 75 -11.94 14.04 -25.62
N PHE A 76 -12.34 14.22 -24.35
CA PHE A 76 -11.69 15.14 -23.41
C PHE A 76 -10.20 14.87 -23.27
N ALA A 77 -9.79 13.62 -23.05
CA ALA A 77 -8.38 13.30 -22.80
C ALA A 77 -7.47 13.68 -23.98
N VAL A 78 -7.94 13.47 -25.22
CA VAL A 78 -7.19 13.85 -26.43
C VAL A 78 -7.15 15.37 -26.58
N ALA A 79 -8.29 16.04 -26.46
CA ALA A 79 -8.39 17.49 -26.57
C ALA A 79 -7.53 18.20 -25.51
N ARG A 80 -7.54 17.69 -24.26
CA ARG A 80 -6.77 18.21 -23.12
C ARG A 80 -5.26 18.11 -23.33
N LYS A 81 -4.76 17.00 -23.89
CA LYS A 81 -3.34 16.84 -24.26
C LYS A 81 -2.94 17.78 -25.40
N GLN A 82 -3.81 17.96 -26.39
CA GLN A 82 -3.56 18.87 -27.50
C GLN A 82 -3.55 20.34 -27.07
N ALA A 83 -4.47 20.73 -26.18
CA ALA A 83 -4.51 22.08 -25.61
C ALA A 83 -3.20 22.43 -24.88
N GLU A 84 -2.69 21.52 -24.04
CA GLU A 84 -1.40 21.69 -23.36
C GLU A 84 -0.24 21.82 -24.34
N ALA A 85 -0.18 20.95 -25.36
CA ALA A 85 0.88 20.98 -26.36
C ALA A 85 0.96 22.33 -27.12
N LYS A 86 -0.17 23.02 -27.31
CA LYS A 86 -0.19 24.35 -27.96
C LYS A 86 0.43 25.45 -27.09
N VAL A 87 0.21 25.40 -25.78
CA VAL A 87 0.69 26.44 -24.85
C VAL A 87 2.10 26.15 -24.32
N ALA A 88 2.56 24.89 -24.37
CA ALA A 88 3.83 24.45 -23.82
C ALA A 88 5.11 25.06 -24.44
N GLN A 89 4.99 25.89 -25.48
CA GLN A 89 6.12 26.63 -26.07
C GLN A 89 6.61 27.80 -25.20
N HIS A 90 5.77 28.27 -24.28
CA HIS A 90 6.07 29.34 -23.34
C HIS A 90 5.72 28.88 -21.93
N PRO A 91 6.16 29.60 -20.88
CA PRO A 91 5.63 29.38 -19.53
C PRO A 91 4.10 29.42 -19.54
N TYR A 92 3.48 28.35 -19.04
CA TYR A 92 2.04 28.13 -19.09
C TYR A 92 1.52 27.61 -17.75
N ASN A 93 0.22 27.73 -17.55
CA ASN A 93 -0.47 27.24 -16.36
C ASN A 93 -1.79 26.56 -16.75
N LEU A 94 -2.48 26.00 -15.75
CA LEU A 94 -3.75 25.32 -15.98
C LEU A 94 -4.83 26.21 -16.62
N ASP A 95 -4.90 27.50 -16.29
CA ASP A 95 -5.86 28.43 -16.90
C ASP A 95 -5.66 28.54 -18.41
N MET A 96 -4.42 28.74 -18.86
CA MET A 96 -4.11 28.85 -20.29
C MET A 96 -4.43 27.57 -21.06
N ILE A 97 -4.26 26.40 -20.43
CA ILE A 97 -4.66 25.13 -21.03
C ILE A 97 -6.19 25.07 -21.19
N TYR A 98 -6.92 25.51 -20.16
CA TYR A 98 -8.38 25.50 -20.19
C TYR A 98 -8.97 26.53 -21.14
N ASP A 99 -8.30 27.65 -21.38
CA ASP A 99 -8.67 28.61 -22.43
C ASP A 99 -8.59 27.96 -23.82
N GLU A 100 -7.51 27.23 -24.12
CA GLU A 100 -7.38 26.47 -25.38
C GLU A 100 -8.39 25.32 -25.47
N LEU A 101 -8.67 24.65 -24.36
CA LEU A 101 -9.63 23.55 -24.30
C LEU A 101 -11.07 24.03 -24.51
N ALA A 102 -11.42 25.19 -23.95
CA ALA A 102 -12.73 25.80 -24.14
C ALA A 102 -13.01 26.10 -25.61
N VAL A 103 -12.00 26.60 -26.33
CA VAL A 103 -12.09 26.82 -27.79
C VAL A 103 -12.22 25.48 -28.53
N ALA A 104 -11.38 24.49 -28.19
CA ALA A 104 -11.36 23.21 -28.88
C ALA A 104 -12.66 22.40 -28.73
N LEU A 105 -13.31 22.50 -27.56
CA LEU A 105 -14.53 21.76 -27.23
C LEU A 105 -15.80 22.62 -27.29
N GLN A 106 -15.69 23.89 -27.70
CA GLN A 106 -16.79 24.87 -27.77
C GLN A 106 -17.56 24.99 -26.44
N LEU A 107 -16.81 25.08 -25.34
CA LEU A 107 -17.36 25.16 -23.99
C LEU A 107 -17.68 26.60 -23.61
N ASP A 108 -18.77 26.81 -22.89
CA ASP A 108 -19.02 28.07 -22.20
C ASP A 108 -18.16 28.22 -20.93
N SER A 109 -18.21 29.40 -20.29
CA SER A 109 -17.41 29.70 -19.09
C SER A 109 -17.75 28.81 -17.90
N LEU A 110 -19.02 28.42 -17.75
CA LEU A 110 -19.49 27.58 -16.65
C LEU A 110 -18.99 26.14 -16.85
N GLN A 111 -19.14 25.60 -18.05
CA GLN A 111 -18.65 24.28 -18.44
C GLN A 111 -17.13 24.18 -18.30
N THR A 112 -16.41 25.20 -18.76
CA THR A 112 -14.95 25.28 -18.65
C THR A 112 -14.50 25.25 -17.19
N SER A 113 -15.13 26.08 -16.35
CA SER A 113 -14.83 26.13 -14.92
C SER A 113 -15.16 24.82 -14.21
N ALA A 114 -16.28 24.19 -14.54
CA ALA A 114 -16.69 22.92 -13.97
C ALA A 114 -15.73 21.78 -14.34
N LEU A 115 -15.27 21.71 -15.60
CA LEU A 115 -14.28 20.72 -16.04
C LEU A 115 -12.92 20.94 -15.36
N LYS A 116 -12.50 22.20 -15.21
CA LYS A 116 -11.25 22.52 -14.50
C LYS A 116 -11.30 22.08 -13.04
N ALA A 117 -12.41 22.35 -12.36
CA ALA A 117 -12.63 21.89 -11.00
C ALA A 117 -12.61 20.36 -10.93
N LEU A 118 -13.26 19.68 -11.88
CA LEU A 118 -13.28 18.22 -11.96
C LEU A 118 -11.87 17.63 -12.18
N GLU A 119 -11.02 18.21 -13.03
CA GLU A 119 -9.63 17.76 -13.19
C GLU A 119 -8.83 17.89 -11.89
N ILE A 120 -9.00 19.01 -11.16
CA ILE A 120 -8.35 19.22 -9.87
C ILE A 120 -8.85 18.20 -8.83
N ASP A 121 -10.16 17.93 -8.79
CA ASP A 121 -10.74 16.95 -7.88
C ASP A 121 -10.25 15.53 -8.19
N VAL A 122 -10.14 15.16 -9.47
CA VAL A 122 -9.57 13.87 -9.87
C VAL A 122 -8.09 13.80 -9.51
N GLU A 123 -7.28 14.83 -9.73
CA GLU A 123 -5.86 14.85 -9.29
C GLU A 123 -5.76 14.65 -7.77
N LEU A 124 -6.62 15.32 -6.99
CA LEU A 124 -6.70 15.13 -5.54
C LEU A 124 -7.14 13.73 -5.16
N GLU A 125 -8.03 13.08 -5.90
CA GLU A 125 -8.39 11.70 -5.65
C GLU A 125 -7.24 10.75 -5.96
N GLN A 126 -6.50 10.99 -7.04
CA GLN A 126 -5.45 10.11 -7.55
C GLN A 126 -4.11 10.26 -6.81
N VAL A 127 -3.91 11.29 -6.00
CA VAL A 127 -2.64 11.46 -5.26
C VAL A 127 -2.43 10.34 -4.24
N ILE A 128 -1.21 9.80 -4.24
CA ILE A 128 -0.70 8.84 -3.26
C ILE A 128 0.69 9.26 -2.79
N PRO A 129 1.06 9.01 -1.52
CA PRO A 129 2.40 9.33 -1.03
C PRO A 129 3.46 8.36 -1.55
N ILE A 130 4.69 8.86 -1.70
CA ILE A 130 5.90 8.05 -1.73
C ILE A 130 6.54 8.19 -0.34
N ALA A 131 6.06 7.39 0.61
CA ALA A 131 6.35 7.51 2.04
C ALA A 131 7.86 7.48 2.33
N GLU A 132 8.63 6.69 1.58
CA GLU A 132 10.09 6.63 1.71
C GLU A 132 10.75 8.00 1.47
N ASN A 133 10.40 8.68 0.38
CA ASN A 133 11.00 9.98 0.06
C ASN A 133 10.44 11.09 0.97
N MET A 134 9.15 11.01 1.31
CA MET A 134 8.52 11.92 2.28
C MET A 134 9.21 11.87 3.65
N ALA A 135 9.62 10.68 4.11
CA ALA A 135 10.36 10.51 5.37
C ALA A 135 11.75 11.17 5.38
N ARG A 136 12.30 11.55 4.21
CA ARG A 136 13.60 12.22 4.09
C ARG A 136 13.52 13.74 4.27
N LEU A 137 12.32 14.31 4.21
CA LEU A 137 12.08 15.75 4.36
C LEU A 137 12.35 16.23 5.78
N ARG A 138 12.88 17.44 5.90
CA ARG A 138 13.07 18.17 7.15
C ARG A 138 12.27 19.47 7.11
N HIS A 139 11.99 20.03 8.29
CA HIS A 139 11.47 21.40 8.35
C HIS A 139 12.48 22.36 7.70
N GLY A 140 11.99 23.24 6.83
CA GLY A 140 12.79 24.22 6.10
C GLY A 140 13.36 23.75 4.75
N ASP A 141 13.20 22.47 4.39
CA ASP A 141 13.55 22.01 3.04
C ASP A 141 12.62 22.68 1.98
N VAL A 142 13.06 22.68 0.72
CA VAL A 142 12.40 23.40 -0.38
C VAL A 142 11.94 22.43 -1.45
N LEU A 143 10.66 22.49 -1.82
CA LEU A 143 10.10 21.74 -2.94
C LEU A 143 10.19 22.59 -4.21
N ILE A 144 10.66 22.00 -5.31
CA ILE A 144 10.80 22.66 -6.61
C ILE A 144 10.15 21.78 -7.67
N SER A 145 9.06 22.26 -8.27
CA SER A 145 8.28 21.48 -9.25
C SER A 145 8.11 22.26 -10.56
N ASP A 146 8.35 21.58 -11.68
CA ASP A 146 7.98 22.06 -13.01
C ASP A 146 6.59 21.51 -13.33
N MET A 147 5.54 22.31 -13.14
CA MET A 147 4.15 21.88 -13.27
C MET A 147 3.21 23.03 -13.64
N TYR A 148 2.17 22.71 -14.43
CA TYR A 148 1.12 23.67 -14.78
C TYR A 148 0.11 23.95 -13.65
N LEU A 149 0.09 23.10 -12.62
CA LEU A 149 -0.75 23.26 -11.44
C LEU A 149 -0.20 24.36 -10.53
N GLY A 150 -1.07 25.26 -10.08
CA GLY A 150 -0.69 26.32 -9.16
C GLY A 150 -0.23 25.81 -7.78
N PRO A 151 0.54 26.62 -7.03
CA PRO A 151 1.09 26.24 -5.72
C PRO A 151 0.02 25.83 -4.71
N ASP A 152 -1.15 26.47 -4.72
CA ASP A 152 -2.25 26.14 -3.80
C ASP A 152 -2.81 24.73 -4.04
N ILE A 153 -2.89 24.30 -5.30
CA ILE A 153 -3.35 22.96 -5.67
C ILE A 153 -2.29 21.92 -5.26
N ILE A 154 -1.02 22.19 -5.57
CA ILE A 154 0.09 21.30 -5.18
C ILE A 154 0.17 21.17 -3.66
N ARG A 155 -0.05 22.24 -2.90
CA ARG A 155 -0.12 22.18 -1.43
C ARG A 155 -1.24 21.26 -0.95
N ARG A 156 -2.45 21.36 -1.52
CA ARG A 156 -3.56 20.46 -1.21
C ARG A 156 -3.23 18.99 -1.52
N LEU A 157 -2.53 18.72 -2.62
CA LEU A 157 -2.07 17.37 -2.99
C LEU A 157 -1.09 16.81 -1.94
N LEU A 158 -0.10 17.61 -1.55
CA LEU A 158 0.88 17.25 -0.53
C LEU A 158 0.24 17.03 0.86
N ASP A 159 -0.69 17.92 1.26
CA ASP A 159 -1.42 17.80 2.52
C ASP A 159 -2.25 16.50 2.54
N LYS A 160 -2.92 16.17 1.43
CA LYS A 160 -3.68 14.91 1.29
C LYS A 160 -2.77 13.67 1.29
N ALA A 161 -1.56 13.80 0.76
CA ALA A 161 -0.54 12.75 0.83
C ALA A 161 0.12 12.65 2.23
N GLY A 162 -0.27 13.49 3.20
CA GLY A 162 0.20 13.41 4.57
C GLY A 162 1.53 14.15 4.83
N LEU A 163 1.84 15.19 4.07
CA LEU A 163 3.00 16.04 4.35
C LEU A 163 2.90 16.68 5.73
N ASP A 164 3.77 16.29 6.66
CA ASP A 164 3.80 16.81 8.02
C ASP A 164 4.90 17.88 8.24
N LYS A 165 5.84 18.02 7.30
CA LYS A 165 6.96 18.97 7.40
C LYS A 165 6.57 20.36 6.89
N LYS A 166 7.13 21.37 7.54
CA LYS A 166 6.99 22.78 7.13
C LYS A 166 8.04 23.09 6.07
N VAL A 167 7.64 23.04 4.81
CA VAL A 167 8.49 23.24 3.63
C VAL A 167 7.99 24.41 2.79
N SER A 168 8.92 25.05 2.09
CA SER A 168 8.63 26.05 1.05
C SER A 168 8.35 25.35 -0.28
N LEU A 169 7.55 25.96 -1.14
CA LEU A 169 7.20 25.42 -2.46
C LEU A 169 7.49 26.47 -3.54
N ILE A 170 8.28 26.07 -4.53
CA ILE A 170 8.57 26.83 -5.75
C ILE A 170 7.97 26.06 -6.91
N VAL A 171 7.08 26.71 -7.66
CA VAL A 171 6.44 26.14 -8.84
C VAL A 171 6.85 26.96 -10.05
N THR A 172 7.31 26.26 -11.08
CA THR A 172 7.63 26.85 -12.38
C THR A 172 7.02 26.00 -13.49
N SER A 173 7.01 26.47 -14.73
CA SER A 173 6.57 25.66 -15.89
C SER A 173 7.67 24.76 -16.46
N ASP A 174 8.92 25.20 -16.34
CA ASP A 174 10.09 24.64 -17.03
C ASP A 174 11.43 25.06 -16.40
N GLY A 175 11.42 25.58 -15.17
CA GLY A 175 12.58 26.18 -14.51
C GLY A 175 13.67 25.17 -14.17
N LYS A 176 13.31 23.95 -13.74
CA LYS A 176 14.28 22.86 -13.53
C LYS A 176 14.76 22.30 -14.86
N ARG A 177 13.83 22.05 -15.80
CA ARG A 177 14.09 21.52 -17.14
C ARG A 177 15.04 22.42 -17.94
N SER A 178 14.81 23.72 -17.94
CA SER A 178 15.68 24.71 -18.58
C SER A 178 16.94 25.02 -17.77
N GLY A 179 16.92 24.73 -16.48
CA GLY A 179 17.96 25.08 -15.51
C GLY A 179 17.90 26.52 -15.00
N ALA A 180 16.93 27.33 -15.44
CA ALA A 180 16.80 28.74 -15.06
C ALA A 180 16.59 28.96 -13.56
N ILE A 181 16.07 27.97 -12.82
CA ILE A 181 15.81 28.11 -11.39
C ILE A 181 17.08 28.04 -10.54
N TRP A 182 18.11 27.32 -11.00
CA TRP A 182 19.28 26.99 -10.17
C TRP A 182 20.13 28.20 -9.77
N PRO A 183 20.43 29.17 -10.65
CA PRO A 183 21.14 30.38 -10.26
C PRO A 183 20.40 31.17 -9.17
N GLN A 184 19.08 31.31 -9.31
CA GLN A 184 18.25 32.02 -8.32
C GLN A 184 18.22 31.26 -6.99
N ALA A 185 18.14 29.92 -7.04
CA ALA A 185 18.17 29.09 -5.84
C ALA A 185 19.53 29.21 -5.12
N GLN A 186 20.65 29.06 -5.82
CA GLN A 186 22.01 29.16 -5.24
C GLN A 186 22.34 30.57 -4.72
N ALA A 187 21.73 31.61 -5.28
CA ALA A 187 21.90 32.97 -4.75
C ALA A 187 21.28 33.16 -3.36
N ASN A 188 20.33 32.31 -2.96
CA ASN A 188 19.56 32.44 -1.73
C ASN A 188 19.70 31.23 -0.78
N LEU A 189 20.21 30.11 -1.27
CA LEU A 189 20.23 28.82 -0.56
C LEU A 189 21.59 28.13 -0.74
N ALA A 190 22.06 27.47 0.32
CA ALA A 190 23.12 26.46 0.21
C ALA A 190 22.46 25.08 0.03
N ILE A 191 22.43 24.58 -1.20
CA ILE A 191 21.73 23.32 -1.53
C ILE A 191 22.64 22.13 -1.21
N GLU A 192 22.23 21.31 -0.24
CA GLU A 192 22.92 20.08 0.16
C GLU A 192 22.81 18.98 -0.91
N GLU A 193 21.59 18.77 -1.42
CA GLU A 193 21.25 17.78 -2.42
C GLU A 193 19.90 18.13 -3.06
N HIS A 194 19.73 17.77 -4.34
CA HIS A 194 18.43 17.71 -5.01
C HIS A 194 18.01 16.25 -5.24
N LEU A 195 16.80 15.87 -4.82
CA LEU A 195 16.20 14.56 -5.11
C LEU A 195 15.07 14.72 -6.13
N GLY A 196 15.10 13.94 -7.21
CA GLY A 196 13.99 13.90 -8.17
C GLY A 196 14.01 12.67 -9.08
N ASP A 197 12.94 12.51 -9.86
CA ASP A 197 12.66 11.35 -10.68
C ASP A 197 13.16 11.51 -12.13
N ASN A 198 13.33 12.75 -12.59
CA ASN A 198 13.62 13.01 -13.98
C ASN A 198 15.13 13.12 -14.23
N ALA A 199 15.64 12.23 -15.09
CA ALA A 199 17.06 12.20 -15.43
C ALA A 199 17.60 13.51 -16.04
N HIS A 200 16.75 14.31 -16.67
CA HIS A 200 17.15 15.58 -17.25
C HIS A 200 16.98 16.74 -16.26
N SER A 201 15.76 17.00 -15.77
CA SER A 201 15.49 18.18 -14.93
C SER A 201 16.03 18.08 -13.50
N ASP A 202 16.18 16.87 -12.95
CA ASP A 202 16.54 16.66 -11.54
C ASP A 202 17.94 16.07 -11.35
N VAL A 203 18.60 15.65 -12.44
CA VAL A 203 19.94 15.04 -12.39
C VAL A 203 20.91 15.80 -13.29
N GLU A 204 20.63 15.86 -14.60
CA GLU A 204 21.50 16.55 -15.55
C GLU A 204 21.56 18.05 -15.27
N MET A 205 20.41 18.71 -15.09
CA MET A 205 20.36 20.16 -14.91
C MET A 205 21.02 20.62 -13.61
N PRO A 206 20.69 20.11 -12.40
CA PRO A 206 21.38 20.50 -11.16
C PRO A 206 22.90 20.25 -11.24
N ARG A 207 23.33 19.16 -11.89
CA ARG A 207 24.75 18.84 -12.06
C ARG A 207 25.51 19.92 -12.83
N ARG A 208 24.91 20.52 -13.86
CA ARG A 208 25.51 21.64 -14.62
C ARG A 208 25.80 22.88 -13.75
N PHE A 209 25.07 23.02 -12.63
CA PHE A 209 25.27 24.08 -11.64
C PHE A 209 26.06 23.61 -10.40
N ASN A 210 26.72 22.45 -10.47
CA ASN A 210 27.47 21.83 -9.37
C ASN A 210 26.63 21.55 -8.12
N ILE A 211 25.33 21.31 -8.28
CA ILE A 211 24.43 20.92 -7.19
C ILE A 211 24.46 19.40 -7.05
N PRO A 212 24.81 18.86 -5.86
CA PRO A 212 24.69 17.42 -5.60
C PRO A 212 23.27 16.96 -5.86
N ASN A 213 23.11 15.82 -6.51
CA ASN A 213 21.79 15.31 -6.90
C ASN A 213 21.71 13.80 -6.76
N ARG A 214 20.48 13.32 -6.61
CA ARG A 214 20.13 11.91 -6.54
C ARG A 214 18.91 11.64 -7.38
N HIS A 215 19.03 10.63 -8.23
CA HIS A 215 17.92 10.10 -9.01
C HIS A 215 17.11 9.11 -8.17
N THR A 216 15.79 9.14 -8.26
CA THR A 216 14.91 8.13 -7.68
C THR A 216 13.97 7.54 -8.73
N THR A 217 13.73 6.24 -8.65
CA THR A 217 12.83 5.51 -9.55
C THR A 217 11.77 4.72 -8.77
N ILE A 218 11.70 4.91 -7.46
CA ILE A 218 10.88 4.07 -6.57
C ILE A 218 9.38 4.20 -6.87
N PHE A 219 8.96 5.32 -7.47
CA PHE A 219 7.59 5.56 -7.94
C PHE A 219 7.16 4.61 -9.06
N GLY A 220 8.10 4.05 -9.82
CA GLY A 220 7.80 3.18 -10.95
C GLY A 220 7.16 1.85 -10.53
N LEU A 221 6.68 1.10 -11.52
CA LEU A 221 6.26 -0.28 -11.33
C LEU A 221 7.47 -1.16 -11.02
N ASN A 222 7.33 -2.04 -10.02
CA ASN A 222 8.29 -3.11 -9.82
C ASN A 222 8.01 -4.28 -10.81
N PRO A 223 8.89 -5.31 -10.89
CA PRO A 223 8.68 -6.42 -11.81
C PRO A 223 7.35 -7.17 -11.62
N VAL A 224 6.90 -7.37 -10.38
CA VAL A 224 5.63 -8.05 -10.09
C VAL A 224 4.45 -7.23 -10.57
N GLU A 225 4.45 -5.93 -10.25
CA GLU A 225 3.41 -5.01 -10.66
C GLU A 225 3.35 -4.89 -12.19
N SER A 226 4.52 -4.89 -12.85
CA SER A 226 4.62 -4.89 -14.30
C SER A 226 4.01 -6.15 -14.93
N VAL A 227 4.25 -7.34 -14.35
CA VAL A 227 3.65 -8.59 -14.81
C VAL A 227 2.12 -8.55 -14.66
N LEU A 228 1.61 -8.12 -13.50
CA LEU A 228 0.18 -7.98 -13.25
C LEU A 228 -0.48 -6.99 -14.25
N MET A 229 0.17 -5.86 -14.53
CA MET A 229 -0.26 -4.94 -15.61
C MET A 229 -0.36 -5.66 -16.96
N GLN A 230 0.66 -6.42 -17.35
CA GLN A 230 0.75 -7.07 -18.65
C GLN A 230 -0.30 -8.16 -18.86
N ILE A 231 -0.67 -8.87 -17.79
CA ILE A 231 -1.72 -9.90 -17.84
C ILE A 231 -3.15 -9.33 -17.66
N GLY A 232 -3.30 -8.01 -17.64
CA GLY A 232 -4.58 -7.33 -17.54
C GLY A 232 -5.17 -7.26 -16.13
N LEU A 233 -4.37 -7.53 -15.08
CA LEU A 233 -4.73 -7.31 -13.69
C LEU A 233 -4.24 -5.92 -13.23
N ARG A 234 -4.80 -4.90 -13.89
CA ARG A 234 -4.36 -3.52 -13.77
C ARG A 234 -4.66 -2.93 -12.39
N GLN A 235 -5.91 -2.97 -11.95
CA GLN A 235 -6.31 -2.42 -10.65
C GLN A 235 -5.61 -3.15 -9.50
N LEU A 236 -5.34 -4.46 -9.64
CA LEU A 236 -4.57 -5.21 -8.65
C LEU A 236 -3.14 -4.67 -8.51
N ALA A 237 -2.41 -4.46 -9.61
CA ALA A 237 -1.05 -3.95 -9.46
C ALA A 237 -0.96 -2.46 -9.13
N GLU A 238 -1.96 -1.65 -9.49
CA GLU A 238 -2.08 -0.30 -8.96
C GLU A 238 -2.26 -0.32 -7.43
N LEU A 239 -3.05 -1.27 -6.89
CA LEU A 239 -3.23 -1.49 -5.44
C LEU A 239 -1.94 -1.96 -4.75
N CYS A 240 -1.25 -2.96 -5.32
CA CYS A 240 0.04 -3.42 -4.81
C CYS A 240 1.05 -2.27 -4.76
N ARG A 241 1.08 -1.44 -5.82
CA ARG A 241 1.94 -0.26 -5.90
C ARG A 241 1.58 0.80 -4.86
N GLU A 242 0.32 1.19 -4.71
CA GLU A 242 -0.08 2.17 -3.69
C GLU A 242 0.28 1.67 -2.29
N THR A 243 0.06 0.39 -2.00
CA THR A 243 0.44 -0.22 -0.72
C THR A 243 1.95 -0.11 -0.49
N ARG A 244 2.76 -0.48 -1.47
CA ARG A 244 4.24 -0.42 -1.39
C ARG A 244 4.77 1.01 -1.22
N LEU A 245 4.14 1.98 -1.87
CA LEU A 245 4.56 3.38 -1.82
C LEU A 245 4.06 4.11 -0.58
N SER A 246 2.89 3.73 -0.06
CA SER A 246 2.29 4.35 1.12
C SER A 246 2.83 3.80 2.43
N THR A 247 3.46 2.62 2.40
CA THR A 247 4.11 2.01 3.57
C THR A 247 5.62 2.22 3.52
N TRP A 248 6.21 2.53 4.68
CA TRP A 248 7.66 2.70 4.82
C TRP A 248 8.12 2.33 6.23
N ALA A 249 9.29 1.70 6.30
CA ALA A 249 10.01 1.44 7.54
C ALA A 249 11.49 1.75 7.33
N THR A 250 12.11 2.40 8.32
CA THR A 250 13.54 2.76 8.26
C THR A 250 14.46 1.53 8.42
N ASP A 251 14.03 0.53 9.20
CA ASP A 251 14.77 -0.73 9.33
C ASP A 251 14.70 -1.52 8.00
N PRO A 252 15.84 -1.89 7.39
CA PRO A 252 15.84 -2.54 6.08
C PRO A 252 15.09 -3.88 6.04
N ARG A 253 15.10 -4.66 7.13
CA ARG A 253 14.39 -5.95 7.19
C ARG A 253 12.88 -5.74 7.21
N SER A 254 12.42 -4.76 7.99
CA SER A 254 11.03 -4.31 8.02
C SER A 254 10.59 -3.80 6.64
N ARG A 255 11.44 -3.03 5.94
CA ARG A 255 11.13 -2.60 4.57
C ARG A 255 11.03 -3.79 3.60
N THR A 256 11.94 -4.76 3.70
CA THR A 256 11.89 -5.96 2.86
C THR A 256 10.56 -6.70 3.04
N VAL A 257 10.12 -6.95 4.28
CA VAL A 257 8.84 -7.64 4.49
C VAL A 257 7.65 -6.82 4.01
N GLN A 258 7.64 -5.48 4.16
CA GLN A 258 6.59 -4.63 3.58
C GLN A 258 6.49 -4.76 2.06
N VAL A 259 7.62 -4.74 1.35
CA VAL A 259 7.64 -4.87 -0.12
C VAL A 259 7.12 -6.25 -0.55
N ILE A 260 7.53 -7.32 0.16
CA ILE A 260 7.06 -8.68 -0.10
C ILE A 260 5.55 -8.80 0.17
N GLN A 261 5.05 -8.20 1.26
CA GLN A 261 3.62 -8.19 1.56
C GLN A 261 2.82 -7.53 0.45
N ALA A 262 3.16 -6.28 0.13
CA ALA A 262 2.44 -5.49 -0.87
C ALA A 262 2.49 -6.12 -2.26
N SER A 263 3.63 -6.71 -2.65
CA SER A 263 3.84 -7.15 -4.03
C SER A 263 3.49 -8.63 -4.26
N LEU A 264 3.61 -9.49 -3.25
CA LEU A 264 3.54 -10.95 -3.43
C LEU A 264 2.51 -11.61 -2.51
N ASN A 265 2.66 -11.50 -1.18
CA ASN A 265 1.82 -12.24 -0.25
C ASN A 265 0.35 -11.77 -0.30
N PHE A 266 0.11 -10.46 -0.27
CA PHE A 266 -1.25 -9.89 -0.38
C PHE A 266 -1.99 -10.34 -1.65
N PRO A 267 -1.45 -10.17 -2.88
CA PRO A 267 -2.16 -10.61 -4.07
C PRO A 267 -2.37 -12.13 -4.12
N ILE A 268 -1.44 -12.95 -3.62
CA ILE A 268 -1.64 -14.41 -3.50
C ILE A 268 -2.85 -14.73 -2.61
N MET A 269 -2.94 -14.11 -1.43
CA MET A 269 -4.03 -14.34 -0.49
C MET A 269 -5.37 -13.76 -0.97
N LEU A 270 -5.34 -12.65 -1.73
CA LEU A 270 -6.52 -12.10 -2.38
C LEU A 270 -7.11 -13.10 -3.39
N LEU A 271 -6.28 -13.65 -4.27
CA LEU A 271 -6.70 -14.65 -5.26
C LEU A 271 -7.21 -15.93 -4.57
N ALA A 272 -6.52 -16.38 -3.51
CA ALA A 272 -6.96 -17.53 -2.72
C ALA A 272 -8.30 -17.27 -2.00
N SER A 273 -8.58 -16.04 -1.59
CA SER A 273 -9.88 -15.65 -0.99
C SER A 273 -11.02 -15.76 -1.99
N VAL A 274 -10.79 -15.41 -3.26
CA VAL A 274 -11.79 -15.59 -4.34
C VAL A 274 -12.06 -17.09 -4.55
N ALA A 275 -11.01 -17.91 -4.63
CA ALA A 275 -11.14 -19.35 -4.77
C ALA A 275 -11.89 -19.99 -3.57
N LEU A 276 -11.59 -19.54 -2.35
CA LEU A 276 -12.27 -19.98 -1.13
C LEU A 276 -13.76 -19.63 -1.14
N ALA A 277 -14.12 -18.39 -1.49
CA ALA A 277 -15.52 -17.96 -1.55
C ALA A 277 -16.31 -18.77 -2.57
N ARG A 278 -15.73 -19.03 -3.76
CA ARG A 278 -16.33 -19.88 -4.79
C ARG A 278 -16.49 -21.32 -4.32
N LEU A 279 -15.48 -21.88 -3.66
CA LEU A 279 -15.56 -23.22 -3.10
C LEU A 279 -16.67 -23.32 -2.06
N ALA A 280 -16.68 -22.41 -1.08
CA ALA A 280 -17.68 -22.40 -0.01
C ALA A 280 -19.10 -22.26 -0.58
N ALA A 281 -19.29 -21.42 -1.60
CA ALA A 281 -20.56 -21.32 -2.32
C ALA A 281 -20.94 -22.62 -3.04
N ARG A 282 -19.99 -23.28 -3.74
CA ARG A 282 -20.23 -24.58 -4.41
C ARG A 282 -20.58 -25.70 -3.45
N LEU A 283 -20.00 -25.70 -2.26
CA LEU A 283 -20.25 -26.69 -1.21
C LEU A 283 -21.45 -26.32 -0.31
N ASP A 284 -22.06 -25.16 -0.54
CA ASP A 284 -23.09 -24.53 0.31
C ASP A 284 -22.70 -24.52 1.79
N LYS A 285 -21.54 -23.92 2.08
CA LYS A 285 -20.99 -23.78 3.43
C LYS A 285 -20.92 -22.32 3.83
N ARG A 286 -21.40 -21.98 5.03
CA ARG A 286 -21.45 -20.59 5.53
C ARG A 286 -20.56 -20.34 6.74
N SER A 287 -19.99 -21.37 7.36
CA SER A 287 -19.03 -21.20 8.47
C SER A 287 -17.59 -21.42 7.99
N ILE A 288 -16.79 -20.37 7.93
CA ILE A 288 -15.40 -20.41 7.41
C ILE A 288 -14.42 -20.27 8.58
N LEU A 289 -13.71 -21.35 8.90
CA LEU A 289 -12.86 -21.44 10.09
C LEU A 289 -11.39 -21.25 9.72
N PHE A 290 -10.84 -20.07 9.95
CA PHE A 290 -9.45 -19.74 9.64
C PHE A 290 -8.52 -20.22 10.73
N SER A 291 -7.60 -21.14 10.39
CA SER A 291 -6.62 -21.67 11.32
C SER A 291 -5.73 -20.54 11.86
N SER A 292 -5.60 -20.45 13.18
CA SER A 292 -4.85 -19.38 13.83
C SER A 292 -3.39 -19.31 13.40
N ARG A 293 -2.81 -18.12 13.56
CA ARG A 293 -1.48 -17.67 13.11
C ARG A 293 -1.42 -17.42 11.62
N ASP A 294 -1.31 -18.48 10.84
CA ASP A 294 -1.00 -18.37 9.42
C ASP A 294 -2.16 -17.74 8.62
N CYS A 295 -3.38 -17.77 9.17
CA CYS A 295 -4.54 -17.11 8.59
C CYS A 295 -4.98 -15.83 9.33
N ASP A 296 -4.21 -15.33 10.29
CA ASP A 296 -4.56 -14.14 11.10
C ASP A 296 -4.89 -12.92 10.23
N SER A 297 -4.00 -12.60 9.29
CA SER A 297 -4.24 -11.54 8.31
C SER A 297 -5.18 -11.97 7.17
N TRP A 298 -5.35 -13.27 6.91
CA TRP A 298 -6.21 -13.77 5.84
C TRP A 298 -7.69 -13.55 6.13
N MET A 299 -8.12 -13.83 7.37
CA MET A 299 -9.52 -13.73 7.77
C MET A 299 -10.15 -12.36 7.44
N PRO A 300 -9.59 -11.21 7.86
CA PRO A 300 -10.17 -9.89 7.53
C PRO A 300 -10.14 -9.59 6.03
N LEU A 301 -9.12 -10.06 5.28
CA LEU A 301 -9.12 -9.95 3.82
C LEU A 301 -10.28 -10.74 3.20
N PHE A 302 -10.50 -11.97 3.64
CA PHE A 302 -11.58 -12.80 3.13
C PHE A 302 -12.97 -12.22 3.45
N GLU A 303 -13.16 -11.63 4.63
CA GLU A 303 -14.41 -10.92 4.96
C GLU A 303 -14.71 -9.82 3.94
N LYS A 304 -13.70 -9.03 3.57
CA LYS A 304 -13.85 -8.00 2.53
C LYS A 304 -14.13 -8.60 1.15
N VAL A 305 -13.41 -9.65 0.77
CA VAL A 305 -13.60 -10.32 -0.53
C VAL A 305 -14.98 -10.95 -0.64
N SER A 306 -15.43 -11.67 0.39
CA SER A 306 -16.75 -12.30 0.43
C SER A 306 -17.88 -11.26 0.37
N GLN A 307 -17.74 -10.12 1.06
CA GLN A 307 -18.66 -8.99 0.94
C GLN A 307 -18.74 -8.47 -0.50
N ARG A 308 -17.60 -8.25 -1.16
CA ARG A 308 -17.55 -7.75 -2.56
C ARG A 308 -18.08 -8.75 -3.58
N LEU A 309 -17.97 -10.04 -3.31
CA LEU A 309 -18.55 -11.11 -4.12
C LEU A 309 -20.04 -11.36 -3.82
N GLY A 310 -20.63 -10.68 -2.82
CA GLY A 310 -22.00 -10.93 -2.38
C GLY A 310 -22.20 -12.29 -1.70
N PHE A 311 -21.13 -12.90 -1.19
CA PHE A 311 -21.17 -14.19 -0.52
C PHE A 311 -21.32 -14.02 0.99
N THR A 312 -22.52 -14.26 1.51
CA THR A 312 -22.79 -14.24 2.96
C THR A 312 -22.23 -15.48 3.62
N CYS A 313 -21.36 -15.28 4.62
CA CYS A 313 -20.77 -16.31 5.47
C CYS A 313 -20.30 -15.70 6.80
N GLN A 314 -19.95 -16.55 7.75
CA GLN A 314 -19.31 -16.20 9.01
C GLN A 314 -17.86 -16.68 8.97
N ALA A 315 -16.92 -15.74 8.93
CA ALA A 315 -15.51 -16.04 9.17
C ALA A 315 -15.26 -16.15 10.68
N THR A 316 -14.53 -17.16 11.11
CA THR A 316 -14.21 -17.39 12.53
C THR A 316 -12.73 -17.73 12.67
N TYR A 317 -12.07 -17.08 13.63
CA TYR A 317 -10.70 -17.38 13.99
C TYR A 317 -10.64 -18.67 14.81
N PHE A 318 -10.10 -19.74 14.22
CA PHE A 318 -10.02 -21.06 14.83
C PHE A 318 -8.66 -21.23 15.52
N TYR A 319 -8.63 -21.13 16.85
CA TYR A 319 -7.44 -21.37 17.66
C TYR A 319 -6.97 -22.81 17.51
N THR A 320 -5.86 -23.02 16.83
CA THR A 320 -5.38 -24.35 16.45
C THR A 320 -3.87 -24.40 16.31
N SER A 321 -3.31 -25.57 16.54
CA SER A 321 -1.92 -25.87 16.24
C SER A 321 -1.74 -27.36 16.00
N ARG A 322 -0.58 -27.76 15.49
CA ARG A 322 -0.24 -29.17 15.38
C ARG A 322 -0.24 -29.86 16.75
N LEU A 323 0.25 -29.19 17.80
CA LEU A 323 0.28 -29.73 19.17
C LEU A 323 -1.14 -29.91 19.72
N ALA A 324 -1.97 -28.87 19.67
CA ALA A 324 -3.33 -28.93 20.19
C ALA A 324 -4.18 -30.00 19.49
N LYS A 325 -3.96 -30.23 18.18
CA LYS A 325 -4.63 -31.29 17.41
C LYS A 325 -4.16 -32.71 17.77
N MET A 326 -2.87 -32.91 18.02
CA MET A 326 -2.30 -34.24 18.28
C MET A 326 -2.34 -34.65 19.76
N GLN A 327 -2.38 -33.68 20.67
CA GLN A 327 -2.49 -33.90 22.12
C GLN A 327 -3.67 -33.09 22.69
N PRO A 328 -4.92 -33.30 22.20
CA PRO A 328 -6.04 -32.45 22.57
C PRO A 328 -6.46 -32.66 24.02
N SER A 329 -6.59 -31.55 24.76
CA SER A 329 -7.29 -31.58 26.05
C SER A 329 -8.80 -31.85 25.83
N ALA A 330 -9.50 -32.28 26.87
CA ALA A 330 -10.96 -32.41 26.80
C ALA A 330 -11.65 -31.06 26.47
N SER A 331 -11.06 -29.96 26.94
CA SER A 331 -11.55 -28.60 26.68
C SER A 331 -11.35 -28.22 25.21
N TYR A 332 -10.17 -28.49 24.64
CA TYR A 332 -9.89 -28.25 23.22
C TYR A 332 -10.77 -29.10 22.29
N ALA A 333 -10.96 -30.38 22.63
CA ALA A 333 -11.86 -31.25 21.88
C ALA A 333 -13.32 -30.74 21.90
N ALA A 334 -13.79 -30.22 23.04
CA ALA A 334 -15.12 -29.61 23.15
C ALA A 334 -15.23 -28.31 22.32
N TYR A 335 -14.19 -27.46 22.36
CA TYR A 335 -14.09 -26.25 21.54
C TYR A 335 -14.18 -26.58 20.04
N ALA A 336 -13.35 -27.51 19.55
CA ALA A 336 -13.34 -27.90 18.14
C ALA A 336 -14.68 -28.51 17.69
N LYS A 337 -15.31 -29.36 18.51
CA LYS A 337 -16.63 -29.93 18.22
C LYS A 337 -17.74 -28.88 18.08
N ARG A 338 -17.65 -27.75 18.80
CA ARG A 338 -18.59 -26.64 18.64
C ARG A 338 -18.42 -25.93 17.30
N LEU A 339 -17.20 -25.82 16.80
CA LEU A 339 -16.90 -25.14 15.54
C LEU A 339 -17.10 -26.03 14.31
N PHE A 340 -16.71 -27.30 14.38
CA PHE A 340 -16.75 -28.26 13.27
C PHE A 340 -18.17 -28.77 13.02
N SER A 341 -19.06 -27.84 12.68
CA SER A 341 -20.43 -28.12 12.24
C SER A 341 -20.46 -28.66 10.81
N ASP A 342 -21.60 -29.20 10.39
CA ASP A 342 -21.81 -29.63 9.00
C ASP A 342 -21.69 -28.47 8.01
N ASP A 343 -21.83 -27.23 8.46
CA ASP A 343 -21.75 -26.01 7.65
C ASP A 343 -20.31 -25.44 7.57
N ALA A 344 -19.34 -26.09 8.22
CA ALA A 344 -17.98 -25.60 8.34
C ALA A 344 -17.07 -25.98 7.15
N VAL A 345 -16.22 -25.03 6.75
CA VAL A 345 -14.99 -25.27 5.98
C VAL A 345 -13.82 -24.79 6.82
N ILE A 346 -12.82 -25.66 7.00
CA ILE A 346 -11.57 -25.26 7.66
C ILE A 346 -10.63 -24.68 6.62
N VAL A 347 -10.05 -23.53 6.92
CA VAL A 347 -9.07 -22.86 6.08
C VAL A 347 -7.72 -22.94 6.75
N ASP A 348 -6.70 -23.27 5.99
CA ASP A 348 -5.33 -23.34 6.45
C ASP A 348 -4.41 -22.84 5.32
N LEU A 349 -3.30 -22.19 5.67
CA LEU A 349 -2.44 -21.55 4.69
C LEU A 349 -1.72 -22.61 3.85
N CYS A 350 -0.95 -23.46 4.52
CA CYS A 350 -0.30 -24.58 3.87
C CYS A 350 -0.06 -25.73 4.84
N GLY A 351 -0.04 -26.95 4.31
CA GLY A 351 0.20 -28.10 5.16
C GLY A 351 -0.12 -29.43 4.51
N THR A 352 0.29 -30.51 5.17
CA THR A 352 0.00 -31.88 4.71
C THR A 352 -1.43 -32.32 5.04
N GLY A 353 -2.12 -31.63 5.96
CA GLY A 353 -3.42 -32.04 6.50
C GLY A 353 -3.36 -33.16 7.55
N TRP A 354 -2.17 -33.74 7.80
CA TRP A 354 -2.00 -34.93 8.65
C TRP A 354 -2.57 -34.77 10.06
N SER A 355 -2.21 -33.69 10.77
CA SER A 355 -2.67 -33.48 12.15
C SER A 355 -4.17 -33.20 12.24
N LEU A 356 -4.73 -32.52 11.24
CA LEU A 356 -6.16 -32.22 11.20
C LEU A 356 -6.98 -33.47 10.91
N ALA A 357 -6.54 -34.32 9.98
CA ALA A 357 -7.20 -35.58 9.68
C ALA A 357 -7.20 -36.54 10.87
N ASN A 358 -6.05 -36.68 11.55
CA ASN A 358 -5.95 -37.47 12.77
C ASN A 358 -6.86 -36.92 13.89
N PHE A 359 -6.86 -35.60 14.10
CA PHE A 359 -7.76 -34.99 15.08
C PHE A 359 -9.24 -35.16 14.72
N ALA A 360 -9.62 -34.99 13.46
CA ALA A 360 -10.99 -35.24 13.00
C ALA A 360 -11.42 -36.70 13.28
N ALA A 361 -10.50 -37.67 13.15
CA ALA A 361 -10.76 -39.07 13.49
C ALA A 361 -11.04 -39.26 14.99
N THR A 362 -10.29 -38.60 15.88
CA THR A 362 -10.53 -38.70 17.33
C THR A 362 -11.87 -38.07 17.75
N LEU A 363 -12.36 -37.08 16.98
CA LEU A 363 -13.68 -36.49 17.18
C LEU A 363 -14.82 -37.30 16.55
N GLY A 364 -14.51 -38.34 15.76
CA GLY A 364 -15.49 -39.15 15.05
C GLY A 364 -16.07 -38.50 13.78
N LEU A 365 -15.40 -37.48 13.25
CA LEU A 365 -15.82 -36.74 12.07
C LEU A 365 -15.43 -37.47 10.77
N ARG A 366 -16.16 -37.18 9.70
CA ARG A 366 -15.92 -37.73 8.35
C ARG A 366 -16.19 -36.66 7.30
N ASN A 367 -15.44 -36.71 6.20
CA ASN A 367 -15.58 -35.80 5.06
C ASN A 367 -15.53 -34.31 5.43
N LEU A 368 -14.74 -33.93 6.43
CA LEU A 368 -14.58 -32.54 6.86
C LEU A 368 -13.96 -31.70 5.73
N PRO A 369 -14.66 -30.69 5.18
CA PRO A 369 -14.11 -29.88 4.10
C PRO A 369 -12.96 -29.01 4.61
N VAL A 370 -11.82 -29.08 3.92
CA VAL A 370 -10.62 -28.30 4.24
C VAL A 370 -10.12 -27.60 2.98
N PHE A 371 -9.94 -26.30 3.05
CA PHE A 371 -9.32 -25.49 2.01
C PHE A 371 -7.90 -25.12 2.40
N PHE A 372 -6.95 -25.49 1.54
CA PHE A 372 -5.57 -25.03 1.63
C PHE A 372 -5.28 -23.97 0.55
N LEU A 373 -4.51 -22.94 0.87
CA LEU A 373 -3.85 -22.19 -0.20
C LEU A 373 -2.85 -23.12 -0.90
N HIS A 374 -2.00 -23.79 -0.13
CA HIS A 374 -1.04 -24.76 -0.64
C HIS A 374 -1.08 -26.08 0.13
N LYS A 375 -1.68 -27.09 -0.50
CA LYS A 375 -1.67 -28.45 0.03
C LYS A 375 -0.32 -29.09 -0.25
N LEU A 376 0.42 -29.45 0.80
CA LEU A 376 1.70 -30.13 0.69
C LEU A 376 1.53 -31.64 0.44
N PRO A 377 2.50 -32.30 -0.21
CA PRO A 377 2.55 -33.75 -0.28
C PRO A 377 2.63 -34.39 1.11
N THR A 378 2.30 -35.68 1.20
CA THR A 378 2.43 -36.45 2.44
C THR A 378 3.88 -36.45 2.91
N ALA A 379 4.12 -36.23 4.20
CA ALA A 379 5.46 -36.26 4.76
C ALA A 379 5.74 -37.65 5.37
N PRO A 380 6.76 -38.39 4.89
CA PRO A 380 7.06 -39.74 5.38
C PRO A 380 7.29 -39.82 6.89
N ALA A 381 7.91 -38.78 7.48
CA ALA A 381 8.14 -38.71 8.92
C ALA A 381 6.84 -38.71 9.74
N TYR A 382 5.78 -38.05 9.24
CA TYR A 382 4.48 -38.04 9.91
C TYR A 382 3.69 -39.33 9.68
N GLU A 383 3.74 -39.88 8.46
CA GLU A 383 3.10 -41.18 8.15
C GLU A 383 3.72 -42.34 8.95
N ALA A 384 5.01 -42.25 9.29
CA ALA A 384 5.68 -43.22 10.16
C ALA A 384 5.14 -43.21 11.60
N MET A 385 4.57 -42.10 12.07
CA MET A 385 3.95 -42.01 13.40
C MET A 385 2.52 -42.55 13.41
N ALA A 386 1.72 -42.12 12.44
CA ALA A 386 0.34 -42.54 12.27
C ALA A 386 -0.09 -42.31 10.82
N ALA A 387 -0.79 -43.29 10.23
CA ALA A 387 -1.34 -43.15 8.89
C ALA A 387 -2.37 -42.03 8.84
N THR A 388 -2.35 -41.19 7.79
CA THR A 388 -3.36 -40.14 7.60
C THR A 388 -4.75 -40.75 7.35
N PRO A 389 -5.75 -40.54 8.23
CA PRO A 389 -7.11 -41.05 8.02
C PRO A 389 -7.83 -40.31 6.89
N GLN A 390 -8.78 -40.98 6.22
CA GLN A 390 -9.66 -40.35 5.23
C GLN A 390 -10.86 -39.63 5.89
N THR A 391 -10.56 -38.70 6.79
CA THR A 391 -11.56 -37.93 7.54
C THR A 391 -11.80 -36.53 6.99
N CYS A 392 -10.89 -36.01 6.16
CA CYS A 392 -10.98 -34.69 5.54
C CYS A 392 -11.10 -34.78 4.02
N GLN A 393 -11.83 -33.84 3.44
CA GLN A 393 -11.87 -33.60 2.00
C GLN A 393 -11.04 -32.34 1.69
N PHE A 394 -9.88 -32.53 1.08
CA PHE A 394 -8.94 -31.43 0.81
C PHE A 394 -9.24 -30.76 -0.54
N HIS A 395 -9.38 -29.45 -0.50
CA HIS A 395 -9.45 -28.55 -1.64
C HIS A 395 -8.25 -27.62 -1.60
N THR A 396 -7.74 -27.21 -2.76
CA THR A 396 -6.52 -26.40 -2.80
C THR A 396 -6.51 -25.44 -3.98
N VAL A 397 -5.82 -24.30 -3.82
CA VAL A 397 -5.42 -23.46 -4.95
C VAL A 397 -4.18 -24.07 -5.61
N ILE A 398 -3.17 -24.39 -4.79
CA ILE A 398 -1.89 -24.89 -5.24
C ILE A 398 -1.80 -26.39 -4.94
N SER A 399 -1.65 -27.20 -5.99
CA SER A 399 -1.65 -28.67 -5.90
C SER A 399 -0.42 -29.20 -5.16
N PRO A 400 -0.52 -30.34 -4.43
CA PRO A 400 0.64 -31.04 -3.87
C PRO A 400 1.61 -31.57 -4.92
N SER A 401 1.20 -31.62 -6.18
CA SER A 401 2.07 -31.97 -7.31
C SER A 401 2.89 -30.80 -7.84
N GLU A 402 2.63 -29.57 -7.39
CA GLU A 402 3.36 -28.39 -7.86
C GLU A 402 4.80 -28.44 -7.34
N THR A 403 5.76 -28.27 -8.23
CA THR A 403 7.19 -28.36 -7.92
C THR A 403 7.87 -27.03 -8.20
N GLY A 404 8.81 -26.62 -7.33
CA GLY A 404 9.52 -25.34 -7.49
C GLY A 404 8.94 -24.18 -6.67
N ILE A 405 7.98 -24.46 -5.80
CA ILE A 405 7.50 -23.54 -4.77
C ILE A 405 7.76 -24.12 -3.38
N GLU A 406 8.00 -23.25 -2.42
CA GLU A 406 8.31 -23.65 -1.04
C GLU A 406 7.33 -23.04 -0.04
N ASN A 407 6.79 -23.86 0.87
CA ASN A 407 5.86 -23.39 1.92
C ASN A 407 6.52 -22.48 2.94
N THR A 408 7.79 -22.69 3.26
CA THR A 408 8.47 -21.97 4.34
C THR A 408 8.42 -20.45 4.14
N VAL A 409 8.61 -19.93 2.92
CA VAL A 409 8.53 -18.49 2.66
C VAL A 409 7.11 -17.93 2.77
N LEU A 410 6.09 -18.75 2.47
CA LEU A 410 4.68 -18.39 2.61
C LEU A 410 4.31 -18.32 4.10
N GLU A 411 4.72 -19.31 4.88
CA GLU A 411 4.54 -19.33 6.35
C GLU A 411 5.24 -18.12 7.00
N MET A 412 6.50 -17.85 6.64
CA MET A 412 7.24 -16.68 7.12
C MET A 412 6.56 -15.35 6.78
N SER A 413 5.88 -15.28 5.64
CA SER A 413 5.10 -14.11 5.21
C SER A 413 3.78 -13.95 5.97
N ASN A 414 3.41 -14.89 6.85
CA ASN A 414 2.12 -14.87 7.56
C ASN A 414 2.27 -15.13 9.06
N TYR A 415 3.42 -14.74 9.64
CA TYR A 415 3.60 -14.75 11.08
C TYR A 415 2.60 -13.83 11.80
N ALA A 416 1.98 -14.38 12.85
CA ALA A 416 1.13 -13.63 13.76
C ALA A 416 1.94 -13.01 14.91
N THR A 417 1.31 -12.05 15.59
CA THR A 417 1.83 -11.33 16.77
C THR A 417 1.63 -12.07 18.09
N HIS A 418 1.01 -13.25 18.06
CA HIS A 418 0.85 -14.13 19.21
C HIS A 418 1.55 -15.49 18.99
N GLY A 419 1.84 -16.18 20.10
CA GLY A 419 2.45 -17.51 20.07
C GLY A 419 1.54 -18.61 19.54
N MET A 420 2.09 -19.81 19.38
CA MET A 420 1.32 -21.01 19.02
C MET A 420 0.25 -21.33 20.08
N VAL A 421 -0.93 -21.77 19.63
CA VAL A 421 -1.98 -22.28 20.54
C VAL A 421 -1.54 -23.62 21.12
N GLU A 422 -1.44 -23.73 22.43
CA GLU A 422 -1.17 -24.99 23.13
C GLU A 422 -2.46 -25.70 23.53
N ASP A 423 -3.47 -24.95 23.97
CA ASP A 423 -4.77 -25.44 24.42
C ASP A 423 -5.83 -24.34 24.27
N VAL A 424 -7.11 -24.67 24.47
CA VAL A 424 -8.20 -23.70 24.61
C VAL A 424 -9.00 -24.08 25.84
N ARG A 425 -9.16 -23.12 26.77
CA ARG A 425 -10.02 -23.26 27.94
C ARG A 425 -11.42 -22.75 27.62
N MET A 426 -12.42 -23.63 27.77
CA MET A 426 -13.82 -23.23 27.68
C MET A 426 -14.26 -22.65 29.02
N LEU A 427 -14.70 -21.39 29.04
CA LEU A 427 -15.36 -20.76 30.17
C LEU A 427 -16.76 -20.32 29.73
N GLN A 428 -17.78 -21.02 30.21
CA GLN A 428 -19.15 -20.93 29.68
C GLN A 428 -19.14 -21.18 28.16
N ASP A 429 -19.49 -20.15 27.37
CA ASP A 429 -19.51 -20.21 25.91
C ASP A 429 -18.30 -19.56 25.24
N PHE A 430 -17.35 -19.06 26.03
CA PHE A 430 -16.15 -18.41 25.54
C PHE A 430 -14.98 -19.38 25.44
N ALA A 431 -14.33 -19.37 24.28
CA ALA A 431 -13.08 -20.07 24.04
C ALA A 431 -11.91 -19.14 24.38
N ILE A 432 -11.15 -19.47 25.43
CA ILE A 432 -9.99 -18.70 25.87
C ILE A 432 -8.73 -19.45 25.43
N PRO A 433 -7.95 -18.94 24.45
CA PRO A 433 -6.75 -19.61 23.98
C PRO A 433 -5.66 -19.58 25.07
N VAL A 434 -4.91 -20.68 25.16
CA VAL A 434 -3.66 -20.76 25.90
C VAL A 434 -2.55 -20.73 24.86
N PHE A 435 -1.77 -19.65 24.86
CA PHE A 435 -0.65 -19.49 23.95
C PHE A 435 0.67 -19.93 24.60
N ALA A 436 1.51 -20.58 23.82
CA ALA A 436 2.92 -20.78 24.16
C ALA A 436 3.59 -19.42 24.35
N SER A 437 4.61 -19.39 25.21
CA SER A 437 5.46 -18.20 25.35
C SER A 437 6.13 -17.88 24.02
N ASP A 438 6.10 -16.61 23.62
CA ASP A 438 6.78 -16.16 22.42
C ASP A 438 8.28 -15.96 22.70
N SER A 439 9.13 -16.74 22.03
CA SER A 439 10.58 -16.70 22.18
C SER A 439 11.27 -15.76 21.18
N ARG A 440 10.51 -15.09 20.29
CA ARG A 440 11.04 -14.14 19.31
C ARG A 440 11.54 -12.88 20.02
N SER A 441 12.60 -12.27 19.48
CA SER A 441 13.13 -11.02 20.03
C SER A 441 12.20 -9.84 19.74
N ALA A 442 12.36 -8.73 20.49
CA ALA A 442 11.59 -7.51 20.26
C ALA A 442 11.79 -6.96 18.84
N GLU A 443 12.99 -7.11 18.27
CA GLU A 443 13.29 -6.72 16.89
C GLU A 443 12.52 -7.59 15.89
N THR A 444 12.48 -8.92 16.08
CA THR A 444 11.70 -9.81 15.22
C THR A 444 10.20 -9.49 15.30
N LEU A 445 9.68 -9.23 16.50
CA LEU A 445 8.27 -8.85 16.69
C LEU A 445 7.94 -7.52 16.03
N ALA A 446 8.85 -6.53 16.05
CA ALA A 446 8.66 -5.28 15.32
C ALA A 446 8.61 -5.48 13.80
N ILE A 447 9.40 -6.41 13.25
CA ILE A 447 9.36 -6.76 11.82
C ILE A 447 8.03 -7.46 11.49
N VAL A 448 7.55 -8.37 12.35
CA VAL A 448 6.23 -9.01 12.21
C VAL A 448 5.11 -7.97 12.25
N GLN A 449 5.19 -6.98 13.14
CA GLN A 449 4.21 -5.90 13.19
C GLN A 449 4.22 -5.08 11.89
N ALA A 450 5.40 -4.69 11.38
CA ALA A 450 5.51 -3.95 10.12
C ALA A 450 4.95 -4.75 8.92
N GLN A 451 5.06 -6.08 8.96
CA GLN A 451 4.47 -6.99 8.00
C GLN A 451 2.93 -6.95 8.06
N GLN A 452 2.35 -7.11 9.26
CA GLN A 452 0.90 -7.08 9.46
C GLN A 452 0.29 -5.71 9.12
N ASP A 453 0.94 -4.61 9.52
CA ASP A 453 0.48 -3.26 9.24
C ASP A 453 0.43 -2.97 7.73
N CYS A 454 1.41 -3.48 6.98
CA CYS A 454 1.44 -3.36 5.52
C CYS A 454 0.31 -4.14 4.86
N PHE A 455 0.05 -5.36 5.32
CA PHE A 455 -1.06 -6.17 4.83
C PHE A 455 -2.41 -5.52 5.15
N ALA A 456 -2.60 -5.02 6.37
CA ALA A 456 -3.81 -4.30 6.76
C ALA A 456 -4.02 -3.04 5.91
N THR A 457 -2.96 -2.29 5.63
CA THR A 457 -2.99 -1.15 4.71
C THR A 457 -3.49 -1.56 3.32
N ALA A 458 -3.03 -2.70 2.79
CA ALA A 458 -3.50 -3.22 1.51
C ALA A 458 -5.00 -3.57 1.53
N VAL A 459 -5.47 -4.18 2.61
CA VAL A 459 -6.89 -4.51 2.82
C VAL A 459 -7.75 -3.24 2.87
N GLU A 460 -7.29 -2.18 3.54
CA GLU A 460 -7.98 -0.89 3.58
C GLU A 460 -8.01 -0.20 2.21
N LEU A 461 -6.86 -0.17 1.53
CA LEU A 461 -6.71 0.46 0.22
C LEU A 461 -7.57 -0.22 -0.84
N MET A 462 -7.84 -1.52 -0.72
CA MET A 462 -8.65 -2.29 -1.65
C MET A 462 -10.03 -1.66 -1.94
N GLU A 463 -10.61 -0.93 -0.99
CA GLU A 463 -11.90 -0.24 -1.15
C GLU A 463 -11.85 0.88 -2.21
N LYS A 464 -10.66 1.38 -2.54
CA LYS A 464 -10.45 2.40 -3.58
C LYS A 464 -10.35 1.83 -5.00
N TYR A 465 -10.33 0.51 -5.15
CA TYR A 465 -10.05 -0.17 -6.41
C TYR A 465 -11.22 -1.03 -6.88
N ASP A 466 -11.55 -0.94 -8.17
CA ASP A 466 -12.53 -1.80 -8.83
C ASP A 466 -11.86 -3.10 -9.29
N LEU A 467 -11.66 -4.03 -8.35
CA LEU A 467 -11.02 -5.33 -8.59
C LEU A 467 -11.89 -6.33 -9.37
N HIS A 468 -12.81 -5.85 -10.22
CA HIS A 468 -13.66 -6.71 -11.05
C HIS A 468 -12.83 -7.68 -11.91
N GLU A 469 -11.70 -7.22 -12.46
CA GLU A 469 -10.76 -8.05 -13.23
C GLU A 469 -10.27 -9.29 -12.43
N VAL A 470 -10.04 -9.14 -11.12
CA VAL A 470 -9.59 -10.23 -10.23
C VAL A 470 -10.74 -11.18 -9.96
N PHE A 471 -11.92 -10.64 -9.66
CA PHE A 471 -13.12 -11.43 -9.34
C PHE A 471 -13.70 -12.16 -10.55
N ALA A 472 -13.38 -11.69 -11.77
CA ALA A 472 -13.82 -12.29 -13.03
C ALA A 472 -12.89 -13.40 -13.55
N LEU A 473 -11.67 -13.56 -13.00
CA LEU A 473 -10.75 -14.63 -13.40
C LEU A 473 -11.41 -16.00 -13.26
N ASP A 474 -11.29 -16.89 -14.23
CA ASP A 474 -11.71 -18.28 -14.07
C ASP A 474 -10.80 -19.04 -13.09
N ASP A 475 -11.25 -20.22 -12.63
CA ASP A 475 -10.52 -21.00 -11.63
C ASP A 475 -9.12 -21.40 -12.12
N ALA A 476 -8.93 -21.67 -13.43
CA ALA A 476 -7.63 -22.04 -13.99
C ALA A 476 -6.65 -20.86 -13.98
N SER A 477 -7.13 -19.66 -14.32
CA SER A 477 -6.36 -18.42 -14.32
C SER A 477 -6.01 -17.98 -12.90
N LEU A 478 -6.93 -18.12 -11.94
CA LEU A 478 -6.65 -17.89 -10.52
C LEU A 478 -5.48 -18.76 -10.03
N VAL A 479 -5.50 -20.06 -10.35
CA VAL A 479 -4.40 -20.97 -10.00
C VAL A 479 -3.11 -20.56 -10.70
N ALA A 480 -3.13 -20.33 -12.02
CA ALA A 480 -1.94 -19.99 -12.78
C ALA A 480 -1.24 -18.71 -12.26
N VAL A 481 -2.01 -17.65 -11.99
CA VAL A 481 -1.47 -16.39 -11.45
C VAL A 481 -0.97 -16.58 -10.02
N SER A 482 -1.72 -17.29 -9.18
CA SER A 482 -1.29 -17.58 -7.80
C SER A 482 0.01 -18.38 -7.77
N THR A 483 0.14 -19.42 -8.59
CA THR A 483 1.36 -20.23 -8.71
C THR A 483 2.54 -19.38 -9.19
N ALA A 484 2.35 -18.51 -10.18
CA ALA A 484 3.42 -17.64 -10.69
C ALA A 484 3.92 -16.65 -9.63
N LEU A 485 3.02 -15.95 -8.95
CA LEU A 485 3.37 -15.04 -7.84
C LEU A 485 4.06 -15.79 -6.71
N TYR A 486 3.59 -16.99 -6.38
CA TYR A 486 4.19 -17.80 -5.33
C TYR A 486 5.58 -18.34 -5.73
N GLY A 487 5.81 -18.64 -7.01
CA GLY A 487 7.15 -18.89 -7.56
C GLY A 487 8.09 -17.71 -7.33
N MET A 488 7.63 -16.48 -7.53
CA MET A 488 8.42 -15.26 -7.26
C MET A 488 8.64 -15.05 -5.75
N LEU A 489 7.68 -15.40 -4.90
CA LEU A 489 7.82 -15.38 -3.44
C LEU A 489 8.86 -16.39 -2.95
N THR A 490 8.91 -17.58 -3.56
CA THR A 490 9.91 -18.62 -3.28
C THR A 490 11.35 -18.13 -3.51
N GLN A 491 11.54 -17.18 -4.42
CA GLN A 491 12.84 -16.59 -4.71
C GLN A 491 13.29 -15.53 -3.68
N GLN A 492 12.42 -15.13 -2.74
CA GLN A 492 12.72 -14.11 -1.72
C GLN A 492 13.51 -14.71 -0.54
N THR A 493 14.78 -15.05 -0.79
CA THR A 493 15.66 -15.72 0.18
C THR A 493 15.92 -14.89 1.45
N GLU A 494 15.70 -13.58 1.40
CA GLU A 494 15.83 -12.63 2.50
C GLU A 494 14.90 -12.97 3.67
N LEU A 495 13.72 -13.56 3.41
CA LEU A 495 12.83 -14.00 4.50
C LEU A 495 13.50 -15.05 5.40
N ARG A 496 14.34 -15.93 4.83
CA ARG A 496 15.08 -16.92 5.59
C ARG A 496 16.16 -16.28 6.47
N SER A 497 16.78 -15.20 6.03
CA SER A 497 17.76 -14.50 6.86
C SER A 497 17.10 -13.73 8.01
N ILE A 498 15.85 -13.27 7.81
CA ILE A 498 15.06 -12.54 8.82
C ILE A 498 14.45 -13.50 9.85
N TYR A 499 13.79 -14.58 9.39
CA TYR A 499 12.95 -15.43 10.22
C TYR A 499 13.45 -16.87 10.38
N GLY A 500 14.48 -17.30 9.65
CA GLY A 500 14.88 -18.70 9.56
C GLY A 500 15.28 -19.32 10.91
N SER A 501 15.95 -18.57 11.78
CA SER A 501 16.31 -19.04 13.12
C SER A 501 15.08 -19.28 13.99
N SER A 502 14.15 -18.33 14.05
CA SER A 502 12.90 -18.45 14.79
C SER A 502 12.02 -19.58 14.24
N HIS A 503 11.93 -19.70 12.90
CA HIS A 503 11.18 -20.76 12.24
C HIS A 503 11.70 -22.16 12.60
N THR A 504 13.03 -22.34 12.50
CA THR A 504 13.68 -23.63 12.78
C THR A 504 13.56 -24.02 14.24
N ALA A 505 13.73 -23.05 15.15
CA ALA A 505 13.61 -23.27 16.59
C ALA A 505 12.20 -23.77 16.96
N GLU A 506 11.17 -23.09 16.46
CA GLU A 506 9.79 -23.47 16.71
C GLU A 506 9.44 -24.84 16.11
N GLU A 507 9.84 -25.12 14.87
CA GLU A 507 9.60 -26.42 14.25
C GLU A 507 10.27 -27.56 15.05
N THR A 508 11.49 -27.32 15.53
CA THR A 508 12.24 -28.27 16.37
C THR A 508 11.53 -28.54 17.69
N ASP A 509 11.04 -27.49 18.36
CA ASP A 509 10.34 -27.62 19.63
C ASP A 509 9.01 -28.36 19.48
N VAL A 510 8.25 -28.09 18.42
CA VAL A 510 7.03 -28.83 18.08
C VAL A 510 7.34 -30.30 17.82
N ARG A 511 8.37 -30.62 17.02
CA ARG A 511 8.76 -32.01 16.74
C ARG A 511 9.22 -32.72 18.02
N ARG A 512 9.98 -32.06 18.89
CA ARG A 512 10.40 -32.60 20.19
C ARG A 512 9.20 -32.89 21.08
N ALA A 513 8.24 -31.98 21.18
CA ALA A 513 7.02 -32.16 21.97
C ALA A 513 6.12 -33.30 21.45
N LEU A 514 6.17 -33.58 20.13
CA LEU A 514 5.48 -34.71 19.51
C LEU A 514 6.27 -36.03 19.56
N GLY A 515 7.52 -36.01 20.03
CA GLY A 515 8.40 -37.20 20.06
C GLY A 515 8.97 -37.59 18.70
N CYS A 516 9.10 -36.66 17.75
CA CYS A 516 9.59 -36.87 16.38
C CYS A 516 11.06 -36.48 16.17
N ALA A 517 11.82 -36.26 17.25
CA ALA A 517 13.17 -35.69 17.21
C ALA A 517 14.22 -36.67 16.66
#